data_AF-A0A2X1PH20-F1
#
_entry.id   AF-A0A2X1PH20-F1
#
_cell.length_a   1.000
_cell.length_b   1.000
_cell.length_c   1.000
_cell.angle_alpha   90.00
_cell.angle_beta   90.00
_cell.angle_gamma   90.00
#
_symmetry.space_group_name_H-M   'P 1'
#
loop_
_entity.id
_entity.type
_entity.pdbx_description
1 polymer ?
#
loop_
_entity_poly.entity_id
_entity_poly.type
_entity_poly.pdbx_seq_one_letter_code
_entity_poly.pdbx_strand_id
1 'polypeptide(L)'
;MKKPIEGKNFAITLIKEIETLKLNDGDTQSWLKEMQSTFPDFSPNDILNYIALPDKGYFVLNDTVLEHDFDAKFNQAFIGIWLAPNSNFVKLQPQLLGKTKSNHEAAEFYLKPEIESFDEQDSTPELPPNYLLDSQKKSQG
;
A
#
# COMPACT_ATOMS: atom_id res chain seq x y z
N MET A 1 -18.65 -13.01 -16.62
CA MET A 1 -17.51 -12.07 -16.47
C MET A 1 -17.99 -10.90 -15.64
N LYS A 2 -17.32 -10.56 -14.54
CA LYS A 2 -17.65 -9.36 -13.75
C LYS A 2 -17.28 -8.11 -14.59
N LYS A 3 -18.06 -7.04 -14.50
CA LYS A 3 -17.78 -5.80 -15.24
C LYS A 3 -16.60 -5.05 -14.59
N PRO A 4 -15.78 -4.34 -15.37
CA PRO A 4 -14.79 -3.42 -14.81
C PRO A 4 -15.48 -2.32 -14.00
N ILE A 5 -14.75 -1.78 -13.02
CA ILE A 5 -15.20 -0.70 -12.15
C ILE A 5 -14.52 0.58 -12.61
N GLU A 6 -15.30 1.60 -12.95
CA GLU A 6 -14.74 2.89 -13.36
C GLU A 6 -14.06 3.60 -12.18
N GLY A 7 -12.80 3.99 -12.34
CA GLY A 7 -12.00 4.58 -11.26
C GLY A 7 -12.63 5.83 -10.67
N LYS A 8 -13.21 6.67 -11.53
CA LYS A 8 -13.89 7.91 -11.12
C LYS A 8 -15.15 7.65 -10.28
N ASN A 9 -15.95 6.64 -10.64
CA ASN A 9 -17.13 6.27 -9.87
C ASN A 9 -16.76 5.63 -8.54
N PHE A 10 -15.66 4.88 -8.51
CA PHE A 10 -15.12 4.34 -7.29
C PHE A 10 -14.66 5.45 -6.33
N ALA A 11 -13.93 6.45 -6.83
CA ALA A 11 -13.53 7.64 -6.06
C ALA A 11 -14.75 8.38 -5.47
N ILE A 12 -15.81 8.59 -6.26
CA ILE A 12 -17.06 9.20 -5.78
C ILE A 12 -17.67 8.38 -4.64
N THR A 13 -17.65 7.06 -4.75
CA THR A 13 -18.19 6.17 -3.72
C THR A 13 -17.40 6.29 -2.42
N LEU A 14 -16.06 6.28 -2.49
CA LEU A 14 -15.20 6.43 -1.32
C LEU A 14 -15.39 7.77 -0.60
N ILE A 15 -15.50 8.87 -1.36
CA ILE A 15 -15.76 10.20 -0.77
C ILE A 15 -17.10 10.24 -0.05
N LYS A 16 -18.16 9.65 -0.61
CA LYS A 16 -19.46 9.57 0.06
C LYS A 16 -19.39 8.82 1.38
N GLU A 17 -18.61 7.74 1.44
CA GLU A 17 -18.37 7.01 2.69
C GLU A 17 -17.67 7.93 3.70
N ILE A 18 -16.57 8.60 3.32
CA ILE A 18 -15.85 9.56 4.17
C ILE A 18 -16.78 10.66 4.71
N GLU A 19 -17.57 11.29 3.83
CA GLU A 19 -18.49 12.37 4.19
C GLU A 19 -19.58 11.92 5.17
N THR A 20 -20.03 10.67 5.06
CA THR A 20 -21.02 10.08 5.98
C THR A 20 -20.46 9.96 7.40
N LEU A 21 -19.16 9.71 7.55
CA LEU A 21 -18.55 9.51 8.86
C LEU A 21 -18.36 10.79 9.65
N LYS A 22 -18.20 11.94 8.97
CA LYS A 22 -17.97 13.27 9.58
C LYS A 22 -16.82 13.28 10.60
N LEU A 23 -15.72 12.57 10.29
CA LEU A 23 -14.60 12.36 11.22
C LEU A 23 -13.62 13.53 11.28
N ASN A 24 -13.53 14.33 10.22
CA ASN A 24 -12.63 15.48 10.16
C ASN A 24 -13.18 16.60 9.27
N ASP A 25 -12.43 17.69 9.23
CA ASP A 25 -12.69 18.92 8.46
C ASP A 25 -11.84 19.01 7.18
N GLY A 26 -11.41 17.86 6.64
CA GLY A 26 -10.60 17.81 5.43
C GLY A 26 -11.36 18.21 4.17
N ASP A 27 -10.62 18.53 3.11
CA ASP A 27 -11.19 18.95 1.83
C ASP A 27 -11.54 17.74 0.96
N THR A 28 -12.77 17.24 1.13
CA THR A 28 -13.26 16.09 0.36
C THR A 28 -13.36 16.35 -1.14
N GLN A 29 -13.47 17.62 -1.55
CA GLN A 29 -13.50 17.99 -2.97
C GLN A 29 -12.10 17.91 -3.59
N SER A 30 -11.06 18.35 -2.87
CA SER A 30 -9.68 18.16 -3.29
C SER A 30 -9.35 16.67 -3.41
N TRP A 31 -9.67 15.89 -2.39
CA TRP A 31 -9.42 14.45 -2.39
C TRP A 31 -10.17 13.72 -3.50
N LEU A 32 -11.40 14.12 -3.80
CA LEU A 32 -12.16 13.57 -4.93
C LEU A 32 -11.42 13.80 -6.24
N LYS A 33 -10.97 15.04 -6.48
CA LYS A 33 -10.26 15.42 -7.70
C LYS A 33 -8.95 14.65 -7.84
N GLU A 34 -8.19 14.54 -6.76
CA GLU A 34 -6.94 13.79 -6.67
C GLU A 34 -7.17 12.31 -7.02
N MET A 35 -8.10 11.65 -6.34
CA MET A 35 -8.44 10.25 -6.65
C MET A 35 -8.94 10.06 -8.09
N GLN A 36 -9.74 10.99 -8.62
CA GLN A 36 -10.20 10.92 -10.02
C GLN A 36 -9.10 11.12 -11.06
N SER A 37 -8.02 11.84 -10.71
CA SER A 37 -6.84 11.94 -11.57
C SER A 37 -5.91 10.73 -11.45
N THR A 38 -5.93 10.05 -10.30
CA THR A 38 -4.98 8.97 -9.99
C THR A 38 -5.53 7.58 -10.32
N PHE A 39 -6.84 7.34 -10.17
CA PHE A 39 -7.43 6.02 -10.35
C PHE A 39 -7.73 5.70 -11.81
N PRO A 40 -7.19 4.58 -12.35
CA PRO A 40 -7.63 4.03 -13.62
C PRO A 40 -8.94 3.25 -13.44
N ASP A 41 -9.46 2.70 -14.54
CA ASP A 41 -10.52 1.70 -14.47
C ASP A 41 -9.95 0.37 -13.97
N PHE A 42 -10.65 -0.26 -13.03
CA PHE A 42 -10.22 -1.49 -12.38
C PHE A 42 -10.86 -2.72 -13.04
N SER A 43 -10.02 -3.68 -13.38
CA SER A 43 -10.44 -5.01 -13.79
C SER A 43 -10.91 -5.83 -12.58
N PRO A 44 -11.79 -6.84 -12.77
CA PRO A 44 -12.31 -7.64 -11.66
C PRO A 44 -11.29 -8.39 -10.79
N ASN A 45 -10.05 -8.53 -11.27
CA ASN A 45 -8.96 -9.22 -10.59
C ASN A 45 -7.90 -8.24 -10.06
N ASP A 46 -8.07 -6.93 -10.27
CA ASP A 46 -7.14 -5.94 -9.75
C ASP A 46 -7.26 -5.83 -8.24
N ILE A 47 -6.12 -5.65 -7.58
CA ILE A 47 -6.00 -5.47 -6.14
C ILE A 47 -5.52 -4.04 -5.89
N LEU A 48 -6.37 -3.25 -5.24
CA LEU A 48 -6.01 -1.89 -4.81
C LEU A 48 -5.71 -1.91 -3.31
N ASN A 49 -4.46 -1.62 -2.97
CA ASN A 49 -3.99 -1.48 -1.60
C ASN A 49 -3.78 -0.01 -1.25
N TYR A 50 -3.99 0.34 0.01
CA TYR A 50 -3.68 1.66 0.53
C TYR A 50 -2.67 1.56 1.67
N ILE A 51 -1.56 2.29 1.55
CA ILE A 51 -0.51 2.32 2.56
C ILE A 51 -0.59 3.66 3.28
N ALA A 52 -0.95 3.63 4.57
CA ALA A 52 -1.01 4.82 5.41
C ALA A 52 0.22 4.91 6.32
N LEU A 53 1.01 5.97 6.13
CA LEU A 53 2.12 6.38 6.97
C LEU A 53 1.68 7.53 7.90
N PRO A 54 2.49 7.93 8.90
CA PRO A 54 2.10 9.00 9.84
C PRO A 54 1.81 10.35 9.18
N ASP A 55 2.54 10.70 8.12
CA ASP A 55 2.50 12.00 7.46
C ASP A 55 1.91 11.95 6.05
N LYS A 56 1.96 10.77 5.41
CA LYS A 56 1.45 10.56 4.06
C LYS A 56 0.77 9.21 3.86
N GLY A 57 0.10 9.03 2.73
CA GLY A 57 -0.35 7.71 2.30
C GLY A 57 -0.49 7.64 0.79
N TYR A 58 -0.48 6.43 0.23
CA TYR A 58 -0.51 6.24 -1.21
C TYR A 58 -1.17 4.92 -1.58
N PHE A 59 -1.68 4.87 -2.81
CA PHE A 59 -2.29 3.67 -3.37
C PHE A 59 -1.27 2.84 -4.13
N VAL A 60 -1.42 1.52 -4.03
CA VAL A 60 -0.70 0.53 -4.83
C VAL A 60 -1.75 -0.29 -5.57
N LEU A 61 -1.76 -0.19 -6.90
CA LEU A 61 -2.60 -0.99 -7.77
C LEU A 61 -1.77 -2.17 -8.30
N ASN A 62 -2.14 -3.38 -7.89
CA ASN A 62 -1.36 -4.59 -8.08
C ASN A 62 0.07 -4.36 -7.53
N ASP A 63 1.06 -4.20 -8.40
CA ASP A 63 2.46 -3.96 -8.02
C ASP A 63 2.94 -2.53 -8.38
N THR A 64 2.02 -1.64 -8.74
CA THR A 64 2.33 -0.27 -9.18
C THR A 64 1.85 0.77 -8.18
N VAL A 65 2.77 1.59 -7.68
CA VAL A 65 2.44 2.77 -6.87
C VAL A 65 1.78 3.82 -7.77
N LEU A 66 0.60 4.31 -7.37
CA LEU A 66 -0.07 5.37 -8.11
C LEU A 66 0.53 6.74 -7.77
N GLU A 67 0.58 7.63 -8.75
CA GLU A 67 1.23 8.94 -8.64
C GLU A 67 0.38 9.97 -7.87
N HIS A 68 0.20 9.78 -6.56
CA HIS A 68 -0.26 10.81 -5.62
C HIS A 68 -0.07 10.36 -4.17
N ASP A 69 0.52 11.24 -3.35
CA ASP A 69 0.59 11.09 -1.90
C ASP A 69 -0.55 11.90 -1.26
N PHE A 70 -1.31 11.25 -0.37
CA PHE A 70 -2.37 11.85 0.44
C PHE A 70 -1.87 12.23 1.83
N ASP A 71 -2.51 13.20 2.48
CA ASP A 71 -2.11 13.68 3.79
C ASP A 71 -2.64 12.83 4.96
N ALA A 72 -2.19 13.16 6.17
CA ALA A 72 -2.63 12.50 7.40
C ALA A 72 -4.13 12.66 7.68
N LYS A 73 -4.77 13.76 7.23
CA LYS A 73 -6.22 13.96 7.40
C LYS A 73 -6.99 12.97 6.52
N PHE A 74 -6.57 12.79 5.28
CA PHE A 74 -7.11 11.79 4.38
C PHE A 74 -6.90 10.39 4.96
N ASN A 75 -5.70 10.06 5.46
CA ASN A 75 -5.43 8.76 6.10
C ASN A 75 -6.47 8.43 7.17
N GLN A 76 -6.72 9.37 8.09
CA GLN A 76 -7.68 9.19 9.17
C GLN A 76 -9.12 9.00 8.65
N ALA A 77 -9.54 9.82 7.69
CA ALA A 77 -10.85 9.72 7.07
C ALA A 77 -11.04 8.39 6.33
N PHE A 78 -10.08 8.03 5.50
CA PHE A 78 -10.13 6.86 4.63
C PHE A 78 -10.13 5.55 5.43
N ILE A 79 -9.21 5.40 6.40
CA ILE A 79 -9.21 4.23 7.30
C ILE A 79 -10.50 4.18 8.12
N GLY A 80 -11.06 5.35 8.45
CA GLY A 80 -12.35 5.49 9.10
C GLY A 80 -13.48 4.74 8.38
N ILE A 81 -13.43 4.60 7.04
CA ILE A 81 -14.41 3.83 6.25
C ILE A 81 -14.58 2.43 6.81
N TRP A 82 -13.56 1.79 7.38
CA TRP A 82 -13.70 0.46 7.97
C TRP A 82 -13.79 0.46 9.50
N LEU A 83 -13.13 1.41 10.15
CA LEU A 83 -12.93 1.36 11.61
C LEU A 83 -13.90 2.23 12.41
N ALA A 84 -14.58 3.20 11.78
CA ALA A 84 -15.49 4.08 12.49
C ALA A 84 -16.76 3.33 12.96
N PRO A 85 -17.33 3.68 14.13
CA PRO A 85 -18.51 2.99 14.66
C PRO A 85 -19.77 3.20 13.82
N ASN A 86 -19.85 4.31 13.08
CA ASN A 86 -20.93 4.66 12.16
C ASN A 86 -20.64 4.27 10.71
N SER A 87 -19.66 3.39 10.48
CA SER A 87 -19.30 2.90 9.15
C SER A 87 -20.36 1.93 8.58
N ASN A 88 -20.60 2.02 7.27
CA ASN A 88 -21.38 1.03 6.51
C ASN A 88 -20.70 -0.36 6.45
N PHE A 89 -19.42 -0.43 6.80
CA PHE A 89 -18.58 -1.63 6.83
C PHE A 89 -18.28 -2.13 8.24
N VAL A 90 -19.06 -1.72 9.25
CA VAL A 90 -18.87 -2.10 10.67
C VAL A 90 -18.71 -3.62 10.90
N LYS A 91 -19.25 -4.46 10.01
CA LYS A 91 -19.09 -5.92 10.07
C LYS A 91 -17.63 -6.40 9.91
N LEU A 92 -16.78 -5.62 9.25
CA LEU A 92 -15.35 -5.92 9.08
C LEU A 92 -14.51 -5.46 10.27
N GLN A 93 -15.00 -4.51 11.06
CA GLN A 93 -14.28 -3.91 12.18
C GLN A 93 -13.75 -4.95 13.19
N PRO A 94 -14.50 -5.98 13.64
CA PRO A 94 -13.97 -6.95 14.59
C PRO A 94 -12.78 -7.74 14.06
N GLN A 95 -12.78 -8.06 12.76
CA GLN A 95 -11.68 -8.78 12.11
C GLN A 95 -10.43 -7.89 11.99
N LEU A 96 -10.61 -6.64 11.56
CA LEU A 96 -9.53 -5.66 11.44
C LEU A 96 -8.91 -5.28 12.79
N LEU A 97 -9.72 -5.31 13.86
CA LEU A 97 -9.25 -5.08 15.23
C LEU A 97 -8.71 -6.35 15.92
N GLY A 98 -8.65 -7.50 15.22
CA GLY A 98 -8.16 -8.76 15.78
C GLY A 98 -9.07 -9.37 16.86
N LYS A 99 -10.32 -8.91 16.98
CA LYS A 99 -11.31 -9.42 17.95
C LYS A 99 -11.91 -10.75 17.51
N THR A 100 -11.80 -11.10 16.23
CA THR A 100 -12.27 -12.36 15.64
C THR A 100 -11.17 -12.93 14.74
N LYS A 101 -11.01 -14.26 14.74
CA LYS A 101 -10.10 -14.94 13.80
C LYS A 101 -10.51 -14.65 12.36
N SER A 102 -9.55 -14.25 11.53
CA SER A 102 -9.71 -14.26 10.07
C SER A 102 -9.87 -15.70 9.60
N ASN A 103 -10.71 -15.93 8.59
CA ASN A 103 -10.78 -17.21 7.89
C ASN A 103 -9.61 -17.43 6.92
N HIS A 104 -8.76 -16.42 6.71
CA HIS A 104 -7.52 -16.54 5.96
C HIS A 104 -6.38 -16.96 6.88
N GLU A 105 -5.69 -18.05 6.54
CA GLU A 105 -4.49 -18.46 7.25
C GLU A 105 -3.41 -17.40 7.07
N ALA A 106 -2.80 -16.95 8.17
CA ALA A 106 -1.72 -15.96 8.13
C ALA A 106 -0.55 -16.40 7.20
N ALA A 107 -0.43 -17.70 6.93
CA ALA A 107 0.50 -18.31 5.99
C ALA A 107 0.44 -17.72 4.57
N GLU A 108 -0.73 -17.23 4.11
CA GLU A 108 -0.91 -16.65 2.77
C GLU A 108 -0.16 -15.32 2.57
N PHE A 109 0.19 -14.62 3.65
CA PHE A 109 0.91 -13.35 3.60
C PHE A 109 2.43 -13.49 3.81
N TYR A 110 2.89 -14.71 4.14
CA TYR A 110 4.33 -15.02 4.15
C TYR A 110 4.69 -15.54 2.76
N LEU A 111 5.01 -14.64 1.84
CA LEU A 111 5.90 -15.00 0.74
C LEU A 111 7.24 -15.38 1.38
N LYS A 112 7.43 -16.67 1.66
CA LYS A 112 8.76 -17.19 1.96
C LYS A 112 9.55 -16.96 0.67
N PRO A 113 10.62 -16.14 0.67
CA PRO A 113 11.46 -16.06 -0.51
C PRO A 113 11.86 -17.48 -0.89
N GLU A 114 11.91 -17.76 -2.20
CA GLU A 114 12.45 -19.01 -2.70
C GLU A 114 13.93 -19.01 -2.32
N ILE A 115 14.22 -19.57 -1.14
CA ILE A 115 15.58 -19.87 -0.72
C ILE A 115 15.95 -21.02 -1.64
N GLU A 116 16.60 -20.72 -2.77
CA GLU A 116 17.37 -21.73 -3.49
C GLU A 116 18.24 -22.42 -2.43
N SER A 117 18.08 -23.74 -2.32
CA SER A 117 18.92 -24.55 -1.46
C SER A 117 20.36 -24.32 -1.92
N PHE A 118 21.14 -23.61 -1.10
CA PHE A 118 22.58 -23.56 -1.28
C PHE A 118 23.11 -24.99 -1.12
N ASP A 119 23.45 -25.64 -2.24
CA ASP A 119 24.20 -26.88 -2.21
C ASP A 119 25.56 -26.61 -1.56
N GLU A 120 26.01 -27.50 -0.67
CA GLU A 120 27.26 -27.33 0.08
C GLU A 120 28.52 -27.17 -0.82
N GLN A 121 28.40 -27.42 -2.13
CA GLN A 121 29.45 -27.18 -3.12
C GLN A 121 29.66 -25.71 -3.49
N ASP A 122 28.69 -24.82 -3.28
CA ASP A 122 28.86 -23.35 -3.43
C ASP A 122 29.37 -22.67 -2.15
N SER A 123 29.71 -23.47 -1.11
CA SER A 123 30.19 -22.96 0.18
C SER A 123 31.69 -22.61 0.19
N THR A 124 32.41 -22.73 -0.93
CA THR A 124 33.75 -22.15 -1.04
C THR A 124 33.61 -20.70 -1.47
N PRO A 125 33.85 -19.72 -0.57
CA PRO A 125 33.91 -18.33 -0.99
C PRO A 125 35.06 -18.18 -2.00
N GLU A 126 34.74 -17.87 -3.25
CA GLU A 126 35.76 -17.39 -4.18
C GLU A 126 36.36 -16.11 -3.58
N LEU A 127 37.68 -16.10 -3.43
CA LEU A 127 38.38 -14.89 -3.01
C LEU A 127 38.04 -13.79 -4.02
N PRO A 128 37.56 -12.62 -3.57
CA PRO A 128 37.29 -11.53 -4.49
C PRO A 128 38.57 -11.20 -5.27
N PRO A 129 38.48 -10.87 -6.57
CA PRO A 129 39.63 -10.44 -7.33
C PRO A 129 40.29 -9.29 -6.58
N ASN A 130 41.60 -9.39 -6.39
CA ASN A 130 42.39 -8.46 -5.60
C ASN A 130 42.19 -7.05 -6.19
N TYR A 131 41.30 -6.25 -5.60
CA TYR A 131 41.11 -4.88 -6.02
C TYR A 131 42.39 -4.13 -5.67
N LEU A 132 43.19 -3.85 -6.71
CA LEU A 132 44.27 -2.88 -6.63
C LEU A 132 43.63 -1.55 -6.20
N LEU A 133 43.77 -1.22 -4.92
CA LEU A 133 43.58 0.14 -4.47
C LEU A 133 44.63 0.96 -5.20
N ASP A 134 44.19 1.75 -6.17
CA ASP A 134 45.00 2.76 -6.83
C ASP A 134 45.50 3.73 -5.75
N SER A 135 46.64 3.39 -5.14
CA SER A 135 47.55 4.36 -4.61
C SER A 135 47.91 5.27 -5.77
N GLN A 136 47.41 6.52 -5.76
CA GLN A 136 47.94 7.80 -6.26
C GLN A 136 46.72 8.76 -6.27
N LYS A 137 46.67 9.93 -5.62
CA LYS A 137 47.64 11.01 -5.58
C LYS A 137 47.03 12.17 -4.78
N LYS A 138 47.71 12.64 -3.73
CA LYS A 138 47.94 14.09 -3.54
C LYS A 138 49.11 14.30 -2.60
N SER A 139 50.24 14.54 -3.25
CA SER A 139 51.41 15.16 -2.64
C SER A 139 51.17 16.66 -2.50
N GLN A 140 51.77 17.20 -1.44
CA GLN A 140 52.17 18.59 -1.20
C GLN A 140 51.20 19.55 -0.50
N GLY A 141 51.76 20.12 0.56
CA GLY A 141 51.29 21.19 1.42
C GLY A 141 52.16 21.19 2.67
#